data_AF-A0A2X3JEY2-F1
#
_entry.id   AF-A0A2X3JEY2-F1
#
_cell.length_a   1.000
_cell.length_b   1.000
_cell.length_c   1.000
_cell.angle_alpha   90.00
_cell.angle_beta   90.00
_cell.angle_gamma   90.00
#
_symmetry.space_group_name_H-M   'P 1'
#
loop_
_entity.id
_entity.type
_entity.pdbx_description
1 polymer ?
#
loop_
_entity_poly.entity_id
_entity_poly.type
_entity_poly.pdbx_seq_one_letter_code
_entity_poly.pdbx_strand_id
1 'polypeptide(L)'
;MLAVGSAGFWGWQNIYPQPTSPLPVTASEAALVELGRLPPLLLQDYGYELAGRARPEQVEGLKAQWARYLNGNALPPEQLSGWHQGMAGLSELTRRLNALDERKGKYLTGSELKSMVFTITQHFSRSTPLEERLYSLSQSPTGTPLPDAQLTQTDMQIRQLLNRYALIKQQVEKR
;
A
#
# COMPACT_ATOMS: atom_id res chain seq x y z
N MET A 1 -33.92 19.05 -60.88
CA MET A 1 -32.45 18.84 -60.84
C MET A 1 -31.87 20.01 -60.07
N LEU A 2 -31.17 19.92 -58.94
CA LEU A 2 -30.52 18.84 -58.22
C LEU A 2 -30.79 19.06 -56.72
N ALA A 3 -31.17 18.00 -56.03
CA ALA A 3 -31.20 17.92 -54.57
C ALA A 3 -29.86 17.33 -54.12
N VAL A 4 -29.09 18.08 -53.33
CA VAL A 4 -27.89 17.65 -52.60
C VAL A 4 -27.83 18.58 -51.38
N GLY A 5 -27.79 18.16 -50.13
CA GLY A 5 -27.62 16.86 -49.51
C GLY A 5 -27.17 17.16 -48.09
N SER A 6 -28.10 17.27 -47.15
CA SER A 6 -27.81 17.43 -45.73
C SER A 6 -27.39 16.07 -45.14
N ALA A 7 -26.10 15.77 -45.17
CA ALA A 7 -25.53 14.64 -44.44
C ALA A 7 -25.02 15.12 -43.08
N GLY A 8 -25.67 14.63 -42.02
CA GLY A 8 -25.43 15.02 -40.65
C GLY A 8 -24.04 14.64 -40.15
N PHE A 9 -23.29 15.65 -39.72
CA PHE A 9 -22.11 15.51 -38.86
C PHE A 9 -22.53 15.75 -37.40
N TRP A 10 -23.39 14.89 -36.87
CA TRP A 10 -23.78 14.90 -35.45
C TRP A 10 -23.92 13.44 -35.01
N GLY A 11 -23.04 12.95 -34.12
CA GLY A 11 -23.28 11.62 -33.56
C GLY A 11 -22.22 10.90 -32.73
N TRP A 12 -21.00 11.40 -32.52
CA TRP A 12 -20.00 10.63 -31.74
C TRP A 12 -19.31 11.38 -30.60
N GLN A 13 -19.45 12.70 -30.49
CA GLN A 13 -18.76 13.48 -29.46
C GLN A 13 -19.49 13.58 -28.11
N ASN A 14 -20.70 13.02 -27.97
CA ASN A 14 -21.59 13.34 -26.84
C ASN A 14 -22.04 12.13 -25.98
N ILE A 15 -21.42 10.95 -26.11
CA ILE A 15 -21.82 9.75 -25.36
C ILE A 15 -20.87 9.44 -24.19
N TYR A 16 -19.71 10.10 -24.12
CA TYR A 16 -18.81 9.97 -22.98
C TYR A 16 -18.92 11.22 -22.12
N PRO A 17 -19.57 11.16 -20.93
CA PRO A 17 -19.54 12.29 -20.01
C PRO A 17 -18.07 12.64 -19.74
N GLN A 18 -17.76 13.94 -19.79
CA GLN A 18 -16.43 14.42 -19.46
C GLN A 18 -16.05 13.88 -18.08
N PRO A 19 -14.91 13.18 -17.94
CA PRO A 19 -14.53 12.61 -16.68
C PRO A 19 -14.33 13.72 -15.64
N THR A 20 -15.26 13.85 -14.68
CA THR A 20 -15.06 14.71 -13.52
C THR A 20 -13.86 14.19 -12.75
N SER A 21 -12.83 15.03 -12.63
CA SER A 21 -11.66 14.77 -11.80
C SER A 21 -12.12 14.45 -10.38
N PRO A 22 -11.61 13.39 -9.73
CA PRO A 22 -11.89 13.14 -8.33
C PRO A 22 -11.23 14.19 -7.41
N LEU A 23 -10.33 15.01 -7.94
CA LEU A 23 -9.64 16.07 -7.22
C LEU A 23 -10.28 17.44 -7.51
N PRO A 24 -10.50 18.28 -6.47
CA PRO A 24 -10.97 19.64 -6.66
C PRO A 24 -9.93 20.47 -7.43
N VAL A 25 -10.42 21.32 -8.34
CA VAL A 25 -9.58 22.15 -9.23
C VAL A 25 -9.52 23.62 -8.81
N THR A 26 -10.32 24.02 -7.82
CA THR A 26 -10.41 25.40 -7.32
C THR A 26 -10.05 25.44 -5.85
N ALA A 27 -9.13 26.32 -5.47
CA ALA A 27 -8.72 26.52 -4.08
C ALA A 27 -9.86 27.16 -3.27
N SER A 28 -10.36 26.45 -2.28
CA SER A 28 -11.36 26.92 -1.32
C SER A 28 -11.29 26.08 -0.04
N GLU A 29 -11.83 26.58 1.07
CA GLU A 29 -11.96 25.81 2.30
C GLU A 29 -12.80 24.54 2.08
N ALA A 30 -13.89 24.66 1.32
CA ALA A 30 -14.70 23.52 0.91
C ALA A 30 -13.89 22.47 0.13
N ALA A 31 -12.99 22.89 -0.77
CA ALA A 31 -12.11 21.97 -1.49
C ALA A 31 -11.13 21.23 -0.56
N LEU A 32 -10.62 21.88 0.50
CA LEU A 32 -9.75 21.21 1.49
C LEU A 32 -10.52 20.19 2.32
N VAL A 33 -11.78 20.49 2.68
CA VAL A 33 -12.67 19.53 3.36
C VAL A 33 -12.94 18.31 2.48
N GLU A 34 -13.19 18.52 1.18
CA GLU A 34 -13.37 17.43 0.22
C GLU A 34 -12.09 16.60 0.04
N LEU A 35 -10.92 17.24 -0.05
CA LEU A 35 -9.63 16.51 -0.11
C LEU A 35 -9.42 15.62 1.12
N GLY A 36 -9.77 16.10 2.31
CA GLY A 36 -9.66 15.32 3.56
C GLY A 36 -10.60 14.12 3.64
N ARG A 37 -11.64 14.05 2.78
CA ARG A 37 -12.58 12.92 2.70
C ARG A 37 -12.17 11.86 1.69
N LEU A 38 -11.17 12.12 0.87
CA LEU A 38 -10.74 11.17 -0.17
C LEU A 38 -10.23 9.87 0.47
N PRO A 39 -10.57 8.70 -0.11
CA PRO A 39 -10.13 7.43 0.43
C PRO A 39 -8.60 7.29 0.31
N PRO A 40 -7.95 6.59 1.24
CA PRO A 40 -6.50 6.36 1.19
C PRO A 40 -6.06 5.59 -0.07
N LEU A 41 -6.99 4.87 -0.70
CA LEU A 41 -6.77 4.08 -1.91
C LEU A 41 -7.21 4.77 -3.20
N LEU A 42 -7.42 6.10 -3.19
CA LEU A 42 -7.94 6.84 -4.33
C LEU A 42 -7.20 6.52 -5.63
N LEU A 43 -5.87 6.46 -5.62
CA LEU A 43 -5.08 6.19 -6.82
C LEU A 43 -5.31 4.76 -7.33
N GLN A 44 -5.40 3.79 -6.42
CA GLN A 44 -5.66 2.38 -6.73
C GLN A 44 -7.05 2.20 -7.35
N ASP A 45 -8.06 2.81 -6.75
CA ASP A 45 -9.45 2.73 -7.20
C ASP A 45 -9.64 3.49 -8.53
N TYR A 46 -9.08 4.71 -8.62
CA TYR A 46 -9.17 5.55 -9.81
C TYR A 46 -8.50 4.91 -11.03
N GLY A 47 -7.45 4.09 -10.86
CA GLY A 47 -6.84 3.38 -11.98
C GLY A 47 -7.80 2.39 -12.67
N TYR A 48 -8.69 1.74 -11.92
CA TYR A 48 -9.73 0.88 -12.50
C TYR A 48 -10.85 1.69 -13.15
N GLU A 49 -11.27 2.80 -12.53
CA GLU A 49 -12.23 3.74 -13.12
C GLU A 49 -11.72 4.32 -14.44
N LEU A 50 -10.45 4.72 -14.48
CA LEU A 50 -9.80 5.23 -15.67
C LEU A 50 -9.75 4.17 -16.78
N ALA A 51 -9.43 2.92 -16.44
CA ALA A 51 -9.48 1.81 -17.38
C ALA A 51 -10.91 1.52 -17.91
N GLY A 52 -11.93 1.71 -17.07
CA GLY A 52 -13.35 1.55 -17.44
C GLY A 52 -13.86 2.57 -18.44
N ARG A 53 -13.20 3.73 -18.57
CA ARG A 53 -13.54 4.79 -19.54
C ARG A 53 -12.95 4.57 -20.94
N ALA A 54 -12.20 3.49 -21.13
CA ALA A 54 -11.62 3.16 -22.42
C ALA A 54 -12.68 2.67 -23.42
N ARG A 55 -12.29 2.51 -24.69
CA ARG A 55 -13.16 1.84 -25.67
C ARG A 55 -13.46 0.41 -25.20
N PRO A 56 -14.67 -0.13 -25.41
CA PRO A 56 -15.07 -1.44 -24.87
C PRO A 56 -14.06 -2.57 -25.12
N GLU A 57 -13.46 -2.59 -26.31
CA GLU A 57 -12.44 -3.59 -26.70
C GLU A 57 -11.10 -3.45 -25.94
N GLN A 58 -10.86 -2.31 -25.27
CA GLN A 58 -9.63 -1.99 -24.54
C GLN A 58 -9.78 -2.09 -23.01
N VAL A 59 -11.01 -2.01 -22.49
CA VAL A 59 -11.29 -1.93 -21.04
C VAL A 59 -10.61 -3.06 -20.26
N GLU A 60 -10.85 -4.31 -20.66
CA GLU A 60 -10.31 -5.47 -19.93
C GLU A 60 -8.78 -5.56 -20.03
N GLY A 61 -8.20 -5.13 -21.16
CA GLY A 61 -6.74 -5.03 -21.32
C GLY A 61 -6.11 -4.04 -20.35
N LEU A 62 -6.71 -2.85 -20.20
CA LEU A 62 -6.22 -1.81 -19.29
C LEU A 62 -6.44 -2.17 -17.82
N LYS A 63 -7.60 -2.76 -17.47
CA LYS A 63 -7.82 -3.27 -16.11
C LYS A 63 -6.80 -4.34 -15.75
N ALA A 64 -6.51 -5.27 -16.67
CA ALA A 64 -5.48 -6.29 -16.46
C ALA A 64 -4.08 -5.69 -16.33
N GLN A 65 -3.75 -4.65 -17.10
CA GLN A 65 -2.50 -3.91 -16.96
C GLN A 65 -2.39 -3.26 -15.57
N TRP A 66 -3.45 -2.61 -15.11
CA TRP A 66 -3.49 -1.99 -13.79
C TRP A 66 -3.36 -3.02 -12.67
N ALA A 67 -4.09 -4.14 -12.76
CA ALA A 67 -3.97 -5.23 -11.83
C ALA A 67 -2.53 -5.79 -11.77
N ARG A 68 -1.86 -5.96 -12.91
CA ARG A 68 -0.44 -6.37 -12.94
C ARG A 68 0.47 -5.35 -12.27
N TYR A 69 0.25 -4.06 -12.50
CA TYR A 69 0.99 -2.99 -11.83
C TYR A 69 0.83 -3.08 -10.30
N LEU A 70 -0.41 -3.18 -9.80
CA LEU A 70 -0.68 -3.28 -8.36
C LEU A 70 -0.03 -4.52 -7.75
N ASN A 71 -0.17 -5.68 -8.38
CA ASN A 71 0.43 -6.93 -7.88
C ASN A 71 1.96 -6.89 -7.88
N GLY A 72 2.58 -6.38 -8.96
CA GLY A 72 4.03 -6.29 -9.07
C GLY A 72 4.66 -5.24 -8.17
N ASN A 73 3.90 -4.21 -7.76
CA ASN A 73 4.37 -3.12 -6.91
C ASN A 73 3.74 -3.15 -5.51
N ALA A 74 3.16 -4.27 -5.08
CA ALA A 74 2.67 -4.45 -3.71
C ALA A 74 3.76 -5.05 -2.81
N LEU A 75 3.71 -4.71 -1.51
CA LEU A 75 4.56 -5.35 -0.52
C LEU A 75 4.32 -6.87 -0.55
N PRO A 76 5.33 -7.74 -0.68
CA PRO A 76 5.12 -9.19 -0.70
C PRO A 76 4.46 -9.70 0.59
N PRO A 77 3.58 -10.71 0.55
CA PRO A 77 2.90 -11.21 1.75
C PRO A 77 3.86 -11.69 2.84
N GLU A 78 5.01 -12.23 2.44
CA GLU A 78 6.04 -12.76 3.35
C GLU A 78 6.68 -11.66 4.19
N GLN A 79 6.66 -10.42 3.72
CA GLN A 79 7.16 -9.26 4.47
C GLN A 79 6.15 -8.75 5.50
N LEU A 80 4.85 -9.09 5.37
CA LEU A 80 3.83 -8.70 6.35
C LEU A 80 3.94 -9.47 7.68
N SER A 81 4.58 -10.64 7.67
CA SER A 81 4.56 -11.54 8.83
C SER A 81 5.64 -11.26 9.88
N GLY A 82 6.62 -10.41 9.56
CA GLY A 82 7.81 -10.22 10.40
C GLY A 82 7.47 -9.81 11.83
N TRP A 83 6.62 -8.80 11.98
CA TRP A 83 6.15 -8.33 13.29
C TRP A 83 5.43 -9.41 14.08
N HIS A 84 4.43 -10.07 13.46
CA HIS A 84 3.64 -11.11 14.11
C HIS A 84 4.52 -12.27 14.61
N GLN A 85 5.47 -12.72 13.79
CA GLN A 85 6.39 -13.80 14.16
C GLN A 85 7.39 -13.39 15.23
N GLY A 86 7.90 -12.16 15.18
CA GLY A 86 8.76 -11.62 16.24
C GLY A 86 8.03 -11.58 17.58
N MET A 87 6.78 -11.10 17.60
CA MET A 87 5.92 -11.09 18.79
C MET A 87 5.60 -12.50 19.31
N ALA A 88 5.33 -13.45 18.41
CA ALA A 88 5.14 -14.85 18.80
C ALA A 88 6.41 -15.44 19.43
N GLY A 89 7.58 -15.13 18.88
CA GLY A 89 8.86 -15.54 19.43
C GLY A 89 9.14 -14.91 20.81
N LEU A 90 8.83 -13.63 21.01
CA LEU A 90 8.90 -12.98 22.32
C LEU A 90 7.98 -13.65 23.35
N SER A 91 6.74 -13.97 22.96
CA SER A 91 5.80 -14.67 23.84
C SER A 91 6.33 -16.04 24.26
N GLU A 92 6.88 -16.81 23.33
CA GLU A 92 7.50 -18.10 23.62
C GLU A 92 8.75 -17.96 24.50
N LEU A 93 9.57 -16.93 24.29
CA LEU A 93 10.71 -16.64 25.14
C LEU A 93 10.26 -16.34 26.58
N THR A 94 9.28 -15.45 26.76
CA THR A 94 8.70 -15.14 28.08
C THR A 94 8.17 -16.40 28.76
N ARG A 95 7.41 -17.24 28.03
CA ARG A 95 6.89 -18.50 28.56
C ARG A 95 7.99 -19.43 29.05
N ARG A 96 9.11 -19.54 28.31
CA ARG A 96 10.25 -20.36 28.71
C ARG A 96 10.95 -19.81 29.94
N LEU A 97 11.15 -18.49 30.02
CA LEU A 97 11.77 -17.84 31.17
C LEU A 97 10.94 -18.08 32.44
N ASN A 98 9.62 -17.85 32.38
CA ASN A 98 8.72 -18.09 33.52
C ASN A 98 8.74 -19.56 33.98
N ALA A 99 8.86 -20.51 33.04
CA ALA A 99 8.94 -21.93 33.37
C ALA A 99 10.24 -22.33 34.12
N LEU A 100 11.30 -21.52 34.03
CA LEU A 100 12.51 -21.71 34.84
C LEU A 100 12.27 -21.33 36.29
N ASP A 101 11.53 -20.24 36.51
CA ASP A 101 11.20 -19.75 37.86
C ASP A 101 10.30 -20.75 38.60
N GLU A 102 9.38 -21.41 37.88
CA GLU A 102 8.41 -22.34 38.46
C GLU A 102 8.95 -23.77 38.72
N ARG A 103 9.99 -24.21 37.98
CA ARG A 103 10.44 -25.61 38.03
C ARG A 103 11.92 -25.73 38.40
N LYS A 104 12.19 -26.07 39.67
CA LYS A 104 13.52 -26.46 40.14
C LYS A 104 14.12 -27.55 39.24
N GLY A 105 15.22 -27.23 38.56
CA GLY A 105 16.02 -28.19 37.78
C GLY A 105 15.88 -28.09 36.25
N LYS A 106 15.02 -27.22 35.70
CA LYS A 106 15.09 -26.85 34.28
C LYS A 106 15.93 -25.60 34.11
N TYR A 107 16.84 -25.61 33.16
CA TYR A 107 17.70 -24.48 32.84
C TYR A 107 17.54 -24.15 31.36
N LEU A 108 17.48 -22.87 31.03
CA LEU A 108 17.70 -22.39 29.69
C LEU A 108 19.19 -22.09 29.57
N THR A 109 19.87 -22.76 28.65
CA THR A 109 21.28 -22.48 28.40
C THR A 109 21.44 -21.10 27.75
N GLY A 110 22.56 -20.44 27.98
CA GLY A 110 22.88 -19.17 27.31
C GLY A 110 22.90 -19.30 25.78
N SER A 111 23.23 -20.48 25.24
CA SER A 111 23.15 -20.79 23.81
C SER A 111 21.72 -20.83 23.28
N GLU A 112 20.79 -21.46 24.01
CA GLU A 112 19.38 -21.50 23.61
C GLU A 112 18.74 -20.11 23.66
N LEU A 113 19.02 -19.33 24.72
CA LEU A 113 18.57 -17.95 24.83
C LEU A 113 19.06 -17.10 23.66
N LYS A 114 20.36 -17.17 23.35
CA LYS A 114 20.95 -16.46 22.19
C LYS A 114 20.30 -16.87 20.88
N SER A 115 20.06 -18.16 20.69
CA SER A 115 19.40 -18.65 19.47
C SER A 115 17.98 -18.12 19.35
N MET A 116 17.19 -18.10 20.42
CA MET A 116 15.83 -17.55 20.41
C MET A 116 15.83 -16.04 20.12
N VAL A 117 16.69 -15.28 20.80
CA VAL A 117 16.84 -13.84 20.58
C VAL A 117 17.25 -13.56 19.14
N PHE A 118 18.21 -14.32 18.59
CA PHE A 118 18.63 -14.19 17.20
C PHE A 118 17.47 -14.43 16.22
N THR A 119 16.69 -15.49 16.42
CA THR A 119 15.51 -15.78 15.59
C THR A 119 14.46 -14.67 15.67
N ILE A 120 14.17 -14.16 16.87
CA ILE A 120 13.23 -13.04 17.09
C ILE A 120 13.71 -11.79 16.33
N THR A 121 14.97 -11.41 16.50
CA THR A 121 15.59 -10.29 15.79
C THR A 121 15.50 -10.47 14.27
N GLN A 122 15.75 -11.69 13.78
CA GLN A 122 15.63 -12.00 12.36
C GLN A 122 14.19 -11.89 11.84
N HIS A 123 13.17 -12.16 12.66
CA HIS A 123 11.78 -11.92 12.28
C HIS A 123 11.47 -10.43 12.16
N PHE A 124 11.92 -9.61 13.11
CA PHE A 124 11.75 -8.16 13.05
C PHE A 124 12.55 -7.51 11.91
N SER A 125 13.70 -8.05 11.55
CA SER A 125 14.55 -7.51 10.48
C SER A 125 14.04 -7.81 9.07
N ARG A 126 13.03 -8.67 8.89
CA ARG A 126 12.48 -9.01 7.56
C ARG A 126 11.96 -7.80 6.80
N SER A 127 11.40 -6.82 7.50
CA SER A 127 11.02 -5.54 6.93
C SER A 127 11.00 -4.49 8.03
N THR A 128 11.78 -3.42 7.89
CA THR A 128 11.67 -2.24 8.75
C THR A 128 10.25 -1.66 8.65
N PRO A 129 9.51 -1.52 9.77
CA PRO A 129 8.20 -0.87 9.79
C PRO A 129 8.25 0.54 9.21
N LEU A 130 7.13 0.99 8.61
CA LEU A 130 7.06 2.32 8.01
C LEU A 130 7.21 3.40 9.09
N GLU A 131 6.65 3.17 10.27
CA GLU A 131 6.73 4.04 11.44
C GLU A 131 8.19 4.30 11.83
N GLU A 132 9.04 3.27 11.84
CA GLU A 132 10.47 3.40 12.16
C GLU A 132 11.23 4.20 11.09
N ARG A 133 10.85 4.05 9.80
CA ARG A 133 11.43 4.87 8.72
C ARG A 133 11.02 6.33 8.84
N LEU A 134 9.74 6.61 9.15
CA LEU A 134 9.25 7.96 9.38
C LEU A 134 9.91 8.59 10.61
N TYR A 135 10.10 7.82 11.67
CA TYR A 135 10.86 8.26 12.84
C TYR A 135 12.29 8.63 12.44
N SER A 136 13.01 7.76 11.73
CA SER A 136 14.37 8.03 11.24
C SER A 136 14.46 9.30 10.39
N LEU A 137 13.50 9.53 9.48
CA LEU A 137 13.43 10.76 8.68
C LEU A 137 13.24 12.01 9.57
N SER A 138 12.39 11.91 10.60
CA SER A 138 12.11 13.00 11.53
C SER A 138 13.32 13.41 12.39
N GLN A 139 14.34 12.54 12.52
CA GLN A 139 15.55 12.84 13.26
C GLN A 139 16.56 13.70 12.48
N SER A 140 16.27 14.02 11.21
CA SER A 140 17.16 14.87 10.40
C SER A 140 17.18 16.31 10.92
N PRO A 141 18.36 16.97 11.02
CA PRO A 141 18.45 18.33 11.54
C PRO A 141 17.58 19.32 10.76
N THR A 142 16.79 20.13 11.46
CA THR A 142 15.97 21.20 10.87
C THR A 142 16.83 22.10 9.99
N GLY A 143 16.39 22.35 8.76
CA GLY A 143 17.10 23.19 7.79
C GLY A 143 18.15 22.45 6.94
N THR A 144 18.33 21.14 7.14
CA THR A 144 19.10 20.30 6.21
C THR A 144 18.18 19.55 5.26
N PRO A 145 18.53 19.45 3.96
CA PRO A 145 17.77 18.61 3.03
C PRO A 145 17.76 17.15 3.48
N LEU A 146 16.60 16.51 3.42
CA LEU A 146 16.50 15.08 3.70
C LEU A 146 17.29 14.28 2.65
N PRO A 147 17.91 13.14 3.01
CA PRO A 147 18.61 12.31 2.04
C PRO A 147 17.64 11.75 0.97
N ASP A 148 17.85 12.10 -0.31
CA ASP A 148 16.99 11.69 -1.43
C ASP A 148 16.74 10.18 -1.50
N ALA A 149 17.76 9.38 -1.17
CA ALA A 149 17.65 7.93 -1.15
C ALA A 149 16.67 7.43 -0.09
N GLN A 150 16.69 8.02 1.12
CA GLN A 150 15.78 7.63 2.21
C GLN A 150 14.34 8.05 1.91
N LEU A 151 14.16 9.24 1.34
CA LEU A 151 12.86 9.70 0.86
C LEU A 151 12.28 8.75 -0.19
N THR A 152 13.07 8.45 -1.24
CA THR A 152 12.64 7.56 -2.33
C THR A 152 12.27 6.16 -1.82
N GLN A 153 13.07 5.61 -0.90
CA GLN A 153 12.79 4.30 -0.30
C GLN A 153 11.52 4.31 0.57
N THR A 154 11.25 5.42 1.26
CA THR A 154 10.04 5.59 2.08
C THR A 154 8.81 5.69 1.19
N ASP A 155 8.86 6.53 0.16
CA ASP A 155 7.78 6.65 -0.84
C ASP A 155 7.46 5.32 -1.51
N MET A 156 8.50 4.55 -1.86
CA MET A 156 8.34 3.21 -2.43
C MET A 156 7.59 2.28 -1.47
N GLN A 157 7.96 2.25 -0.18
CA GLN A 157 7.29 1.40 0.80
C GLN A 157 5.84 1.84 1.04
N ILE A 158 5.57 3.14 1.10
CA ILE A 158 4.21 3.67 1.21
C ILE A 158 3.36 3.16 0.04
N ARG A 159 3.87 3.28 -1.20
CA ARG A 159 3.18 2.77 -2.40
C ARG A 159 2.96 1.26 -2.33
N GLN A 160 3.96 0.50 -1.91
CA GLN A 160 3.87 -0.95 -1.75
C GLN A 160 2.80 -1.36 -0.72
N LEU A 161 2.72 -0.67 0.40
CA LEU A 161 1.71 -0.89 1.44
C LEU A 161 0.31 -0.54 0.94
N LEU A 162 0.14 0.61 0.28
CA LEU A 162 -1.16 1.00 -0.30
C LEU A 162 -1.64 -0.01 -1.36
N ASN A 163 -0.74 -0.45 -2.24
CA ASN A 163 -1.06 -1.47 -3.24
C ASN A 163 -1.44 -2.81 -2.59
N ARG A 164 -0.70 -3.25 -1.56
CA ARG A 164 -1.05 -4.45 -0.79
C ARG A 164 -2.41 -4.31 -0.10
N TYR A 165 -2.70 -3.15 0.49
CA TYR A 165 -3.98 -2.88 1.14
C TYR A 165 -5.13 -2.93 0.13
N ALA A 166 -4.98 -2.33 -1.06
CA ALA A 166 -5.97 -2.41 -2.12
C ALA A 166 -6.22 -3.86 -2.56
N LEU A 167 -5.18 -4.67 -2.73
CA LEU A 167 -5.32 -6.08 -3.09
C LEU A 167 -6.05 -6.89 -2.00
N ILE A 168 -5.77 -6.63 -0.72
CA ILE A 168 -6.48 -7.27 0.40
C ILE A 168 -7.96 -6.89 0.38
N LYS A 169 -8.28 -5.59 0.23
CA LYS A 169 -9.66 -5.08 0.15
C LYS A 169 -10.44 -5.76 -0.98
N GLN A 170 -9.85 -5.82 -2.18
CA GLN A 170 -10.46 -6.48 -3.35
C GLN A 170 -10.66 -7.99 -3.17
N GLN A 171 -9.79 -8.67 -2.43
CA GLN A 171 -9.95 -10.10 -2.15
C GLN A 171 -11.11 -10.36 -1.18
N VAL A 172 -11.31 -9.47 -0.21
CA VAL A 172 -12.43 -9.57 0.75
C VAL A 172 -13.76 -9.29 0.07
N GLU A 173 -13.84 -8.27 -0.79
CA GLU A 173 -15.07 -7.90 -1.51
C GLU A 173 -15.53 -8.94 -2.55
N LYS A 174 -14.63 -9.82 -3.00
CA LYS A 174 -14.95 -10.91 -3.94
C LYS A 174 -15.45 -12.19 -3.26
N ARG A 175 -15.34 -12.29 -1.93
CA ARG A 175 -15.81 -13.45 -1.14
C ARG A 175 -17.24 -13.24 -0.69
#